data_AF-A0A371CH74-F1
#
_entry.id   AF-A0A371CH74-F1
#
_cell.length_a   1.000
_cell.length_b   1.000
_cell.length_c   1.000
_cell.angle_alpha   90.00
_cell.angle_beta   90.00
_cell.angle_gamma   90.00
#
_symmetry.space_group_name_H-M   'P 1'
#
loop_
_entity.id
_entity.type
_entity.pdbx_description
1 polymer ?
#
loop_
_entity_poly.entity_id
_entity_poly.type
_entity_poly.pdbx_seq_one_letter_code
_entity_poly.pdbx_strand_id
1 'polypeptide(L)'
;PMPDVPFSVRTNPVINKTLSEHPDLFSVVTPIQVDRFEALLADHPNQPFVQSVTRGLREGFWPFADEKPPEYPETWDEVRPPLAEERARQFLRDQRDEEIRLGRYSPSFGPNLLPGMYCMPVHVVPKPHSDKFRLINNQSAGKFSLNSMIRPEAIKGAVLDGIPALGDVLR
;
A
#
# COMPACT_ATOMS: atom_id res chain seq x y z
N PRO A 1 -14.49 -11.05 5.57
CA PRO A 1 -13.30 -11.36 4.74
C PRO A 1 -12.65 -10.08 4.23
N MET A 2 -11.34 -10.08 4.02
CA MET A 2 -10.64 -8.96 3.37
C MET A 2 -11.08 -8.83 1.91
N PRO A 3 -11.11 -7.62 1.34
CA PRO A 3 -11.48 -7.40 -0.05
C PRO A 3 -10.49 -8.11 -0.98
N ASP A 4 -10.96 -8.46 -2.16
CA ASP A 4 -10.15 -9.02 -3.22
C ASP A 4 -10.01 -8.02 -4.36
N VAL A 5 -9.00 -8.24 -5.22
CA VAL A 5 -8.76 -7.44 -6.41
C VAL A 5 -9.96 -7.54 -7.36
N PRO A 6 -10.59 -6.42 -7.78
CA PRO A 6 -11.65 -6.42 -8.77
C PRO A 6 -11.25 -7.18 -10.04
N PHE A 7 -12.20 -7.88 -10.66
CA PHE A 7 -11.91 -8.74 -11.80
C PHE A 7 -11.23 -7.98 -12.95
N SER A 8 -11.71 -6.79 -13.29
CA SER A 8 -11.13 -5.99 -14.39
C SER A 8 -9.68 -5.58 -14.13
N VAL A 9 -9.31 -5.34 -12.87
CA VAL A 9 -7.93 -5.05 -12.48
C VAL A 9 -7.09 -6.33 -12.52
N ARG A 10 -7.61 -7.42 -11.96
CA ARG A 10 -6.93 -8.73 -11.92
C ARG A 10 -6.61 -9.24 -13.32
N THR A 11 -7.48 -9.02 -14.31
CA THR A 11 -7.28 -9.46 -15.69
C THR A 11 -6.67 -8.39 -16.59
N ASN A 12 -6.20 -7.27 -16.05
CA ASN A 12 -5.60 -6.20 -16.85
C ASN A 12 -4.31 -6.72 -17.52
N PRO A 13 -4.25 -6.79 -18.86
CA PRO A 13 -3.12 -7.41 -19.56
C PRO A 13 -1.82 -6.62 -19.39
N VAL A 14 -1.91 -5.30 -19.22
CA VAL A 14 -0.75 -4.42 -19.06
C VAL A 14 -0.11 -4.64 -17.69
N ILE A 15 -0.93 -4.62 -16.64
CA ILE A 15 -0.45 -4.86 -15.27
C ILE A 15 0.14 -6.27 -15.16
N ASN A 16 -0.57 -7.29 -15.65
CA ASN A 16 -0.07 -8.67 -15.60
C ASN A 16 1.22 -8.87 -16.40
N LYS A 17 1.38 -8.18 -17.53
CA LYS A 17 2.63 -8.19 -18.28
C LYS A 17 3.77 -7.62 -17.43
N THR A 18 3.60 -6.42 -16.88
CA THR A 18 4.62 -5.80 -16.01
C THR A 18 4.97 -6.67 -14.79
N LEU A 19 3.97 -7.25 -14.11
CA LEU A 19 4.19 -8.13 -12.96
C LEU A 19 4.97 -9.40 -13.33
N SER A 20 4.70 -9.98 -14.50
CA SER A 20 5.36 -11.22 -14.95
C SER A 20 6.78 -10.98 -15.50
N GLU A 21 7.02 -9.82 -16.13
CA GLU A 21 8.34 -9.44 -16.64
C GLU A 21 9.28 -8.94 -15.53
N HIS A 22 8.73 -8.42 -14.42
CA HIS A 22 9.50 -7.81 -13.32
C HIS A 22 9.10 -8.31 -11.92
N PRO A 23 9.10 -9.63 -11.66
CA PRO A 23 8.67 -10.17 -10.37
C PRO A 23 9.54 -9.70 -9.19
N ASP A 24 10.81 -9.35 -9.45
CA ASP A 24 11.76 -8.82 -8.47
C ASP A 24 11.37 -7.43 -7.92
N LEU A 25 10.55 -6.67 -8.63
CA LEU A 25 10.11 -5.33 -8.20
C LEU A 25 8.90 -5.37 -7.24
N PHE A 26 8.18 -6.49 -7.16
CA PHE A 26 6.88 -6.60 -6.49
C PHE A 26 6.86 -7.70 -5.42
N SER A 27 7.97 -7.88 -4.71
CA SER A 27 8.07 -8.89 -3.65
C SER A 27 7.10 -8.61 -2.50
N VAL A 28 6.27 -9.60 -2.15
CA VAL A 28 5.46 -9.56 -0.93
C VAL A 28 6.28 -10.14 0.22
N VAL A 29 6.76 -9.27 1.10
CA VAL A 29 7.55 -9.65 2.27
C VAL A 29 6.69 -9.51 3.52
N THR A 30 6.60 -10.58 4.30
CA THR A 30 5.93 -10.59 5.59
C THR A 30 6.84 -11.17 6.67
N PRO A 31 6.97 -10.52 7.84
CA PRO A 31 7.70 -11.10 8.97
C PRO A 31 6.91 -12.20 9.69
N ILE A 32 5.65 -12.43 9.29
CA ILE A 32 4.75 -13.40 9.93
C ILE A 32 4.97 -14.79 9.31
N GLN A 33 5.16 -15.81 10.14
CA GLN A 33 5.13 -17.21 9.70
C GLN A 33 3.70 -17.61 9.36
N VAL A 34 3.29 -17.39 8.11
CA VAL A 34 1.89 -17.51 7.69
C VAL A 34 1.32 -18.92 7.93
N ASP A 35 2.10 -19.97 7.66
CA ASP A 35 1.65 -21.35 7.89
C ASP A 35 1.39 -21.64 9.38
N ARG A 36 2.23 -21.09 10.27
CA ARG A 36 2.02 -21.22 11.70
C ARG A 36 0.82 -20.39 12.16
N PHE A 37 0.66 -19.18 11.64
CA PHE A 37 -0.48 -18.32 11.92
C PHE A 37 -1.80 -18.99 11.51
N GLU A 38 -1.85 -19.57 10.31
CA GLU A 38 -3.00 -20.31 9.79
C GLU A 38 -3.30 -21.56 10.64
N ALA A 39 -2.27 -22.34 11.01
CA ALA A 39 -2.44 -23.52 11.86
C ALA A 39 -2.96 -23.18 13.26
N LEU A 40 -2.52 -22.05 13.84
CA LEU A 40 -3.01 -21.59 15.15
C LEU A 40 -4.46 -21.11 15.11
N LEU A 41 -5.00 -20.81 13.93
CA LEU A 41 -6.37 -20.32 13.73
C LEU A 41 -7.26 -21.35 13.01
N ALA A 42 -6.84 -22.62 12.94
CA ALA A 42 -7.55 -23.66 12.21
C ALA A 42 -8.98 -23.94 12.73
N ASP A 43 -9.22 -23.68 14.01
CA ASP A 43 -10.51 -23.85 14.68
C ASP A 43 -11.29 -22.52 14.83
N HIS A 44 -10.78 -21.42 14.28
CA HIS A 44 -11.44 -20.13 14.37
C HIS A 44 -12.82 -20.17 13.67
N PRO A 45 -13.91 -19.66 14.29
CA PRO A 45 -15.26 -19.79 13.74
C PRO A 45 -15.46 -19.03 12.43
N ASN A 46 -14.64 -18.00 12.15
CA ASN A 46 -14.66 -17.24 10.90
C ASN A 46 -13.50 -17.66 9.97
N GLN A 47 -13.47 -18.92 9.54
CA GLN A 47 -12.49 -19.43 8.58
C GLN A 47 -12.40 -18.61 7.28
N PRO A 48 -13.50 -18.12 6.68
CA PRO A 48 -13.41 -17.27 5.49
C PRO A 48 -12.58 -16.00 5.71
N PHE A 49 -12.64 -15.40 6.91
CA PHE A 49 -11.79 -14.26 7.25
C PHE A 49 -10.33 -14.67 7.43
N VAL A 50 -10.06 -15.75 8.17
CA VAL A 50 -8.69 -16.28 8.36
C VAL A 50 -8.03 -16.55 7.01
N GLN A 51 -8.70 -17.27 6.12
CA GLN A 51 -8.20 -17.57 4.77
C GLN A 51 -7.91 -16.31 3.95
N SER A 52 -8.79 -15.29 4.04
CA SER A 52 -8.55 -14.03 3.34
C SER A 52 -7.34 -13.26 3.87
N VAL A 53 -7.08 -13.33 5.18
CA VAL A 53 -5.89 -12.72 5.82
C VAL A 53 -4.63 -13.51 5.48
N THR A 54 -4.65 -14.84 5.56
CA THR A 54 -3.49 -15.68 5.23
C THR A 54 -3.09 -15.52 3.77
N ARG A 55 -4.07 -15.45 2.86
CA ARG A 55 -3.83 -15.07 1.46
C ARG A 55 -3.20 -13.69 1.34
N GLY A 56 -3.76 -12.67 2.01
CA GLY A 56 -3.21 -11.31 1.98
C GLY A 56 -1.78 -11.20 2.52
N LEU A 57 -1.41 -12.03 3.50
CA LEU A 57 -0.04 -12.11 4.01
C LEU A 57 0.94 -12.75 3.02
N ARG A 58 0.46 -13.66 2.15
CA ARG A 58 1.28 -14.35 1.14
C ARG A 58 1.36 -13.57 -0.18
N GLU A 59 0.25 -12.95 -0.57
CA GLU A 59 0.04 -12.39 -1.92
C GLU A 59 -0.15 -10.87 -1.92
N GLY A 60 -0.27 -10.24 -0.74
CA GLY A 60 -0.53 -8.81 -0.58
C GLY A 60 -2.00 -8.48 -0.33
N PHE A 61 -2.25 -7.33 0.30
CA PHE A 61 -3.61 -6.86 0.61
C PHE A 61 -4.10 -5.87 -0.44
N TRP A 62 -5.33 -6.07 -0.91
CA TRP A 62 -5.99 -5.10 -1.78
C TRP A 62 -6.48 -3.88 -0.99
N PRO A 63 -6.19 -2.63 -1.42
CA PRO A 63 -6.46 -1.43 -0.63
C PRO A 63 -7.91 -0.94 -0.73
N PHE A 64 -8.88 -1.83 -0.96
CA PHE A 64 -10.30 -1.48 -1.16
C PHE A 64 -10.56 -0.53 -2.35
N ALA A 65 -9.62 -0.44 -3.29
CA ALA A 65 -9.81 0.33 -4.52
C ALA A 65 -10.82 -0.36 -5.44
N ASP A 66 -11.67 0.44 -6.08
CA ASP A 66 -12.53 0.00 -7.16
C ASP A 66 -11.76 -0.15 -8.48
N GLU A 67 -12.49 -0.43 -9.55
CA GLU A 67 -11.93 -0.43 -10.89
C GLU A 67 -11.40 0.97 -11.27
N LYS A 68 -10.29 0.99 -12.02
CA LYS A 68 -9.67 2.24 -12.48
C LYS A 68 -10.68 3.02 -13.36
N PRO A 69 -10.99 4.29 -13.04
CA PRO A 69 -11.92 5.08 -13.85
C PRO A 69 -11.44 5.22 -15.31
N PRO A 70 -12.33 5.31 -16.31
CA PRO A 70 -11.94 5.41 -17.72
C PRO A 70 -11.03 6.60 -18.05
N GLU A 71 -11.18 7.70 -17.32
CA GLU A 71 -10.38 8.92 -17.48
C GLU A 71 -8.97 8.83 -16.88
N TYR A 72 -8.71 7.82 -16.03
CA TYR A 72 -7.39 7.60 -15.47
C TYR A 72 -6.47 7.08 -16.58
N PRO A 73 -5.25 7.62 -16.72
CA PRO A 73 -4.28 7.10 -17.68
C PRO A 73 -3.89 5.65 -17.34
N GLU A 74 -3.13 5.00 -18.21
CA GLU A 74 -2.61 3.67 -17.91
C GLU A 74 -1.45 3.73 -16.92
N THR A 75 -0.58 4.73 -17.09
CA THR A 75 0.59 5.00 -16.25
C THR A 75 0.56 6.47 -15.88
N TRP A 76 0.85 6.81 -14.62
CA TRP A 76 0.83 8.20 -14.16
C TRP A 76 2.03 8.52 -13.28
N ASP A 77 2.76 9.56 -13.63
CA ASP A 77 3.84 10.10 -12.82
C ASP A 77 3.44 11.46 -12.25
N GLU A 78 2.95 11.48 -11.00
CA GLU A 78 2.63 12.71 -10.26
C GLU A 78 3.91 13.33 -9.67
N VAL A 79 4.96 13.46 -10.49
CA VAL A 79 6.24 14.03 -10.09
C VAL A 79 6.04 15.50 -9.68
N ARG A 80 6.71 15.87 -8.58
CA ARG A 80 6.71 17.25 -8.06
C ARG A 80 8.13 17.78 -8.03
N PRO A 81 8.32 19.12 -8.07
CA PRO A 81 9.63 19.71 -7.91
C PRO A 81 10.34 19.19 -6.65
N PRO A 82 11.66 18.98 -6.69
CA PRO A 82 12.42 18.57 -5.52
C PRO A 82 12.22 19.52 -4.34
N LEU A 83 12.27 18.99 -3.12
CA LEU A 83 12.24 19.81 -1.90
C LEU A 83 13.39 20.81 -1.93
N ALA A 84 13.15 22.07 -1.52
CA ALA A 84 14.16 23.13 -1.58
C ALA A 84 15.33 22.91 -0.60
N GLU A 85 15.06 22.34 0.57
CA GLU A 85 16.05 22.13 1.62
C GLU A 85 16.86 20.84 1.42
N GLU A 86 18.20 20.92 1.40
CA GLU A 86 19.05 19.73 1.22
C GLU A 86 18.89 18.72 2.35
N ARG A 87 18.71 19.19 3.58
CA ARG A 87 18.53 18.30 4.73
C ARG A 87 17.30 17.40 4.59
N ALA A 88 16.21 17.95 4.05
CA ALA A 88 15.00 17.19 3.76
C ALA A 88 15.21 16.21 2.59
N ARG A 89 15.97 16.61 1.55
CA ARG A 89 16.35 15.71 0.46
C ARG A 89 17.22 14.55 0.95
N GLN A 90 18.22 14.83 1.79
CA GLN A 90 19.07 13.80 2.37
C GLN A 90 18.27 12.84 3.24
N PHE A 91 17.35 13.35 4.06
CA PHE A 91 16.42 12.49 4.81
C PHE A 91 15.62 11.54 3.93
N LEU A 92 15.11 12.00 2.77
CA LEU A 92 14.42 11.11 1.82
C LEU A 92 15.34 10.03 1.26
N ARG A 93 16.59 10.36 0.94
CA ARG A 93 17.59 9.39 0.46
C ARG A 93 17.88 8.34 1.54
N ASP A 94 18.12 8.77 2.77
CA ASP A 94 18.42 7.87 3.90
C ASP A 94 17.23 6.93 4.20
N GLN A 95 15.99 7.45 4.18
CA GLN A 95 14.79 6.64 4.35
C GLN A 95 14.63 5.62 3.21
N ARG A 96 14.81 6.04 1.96
CA ARG A 96 14.77 5.14 0.80
C ARG A 96 15.79 4.01 0.95
N ASP A 97 17.04 4.35 1.27
CA ASP A 97 18.13 3.37 1.33
C ASP A 97 17.90 2.36 2.47
N GLU A 98 17.36 2.82 3.60
CA GLU A 98 16.96 1.94 4.71
C GLU A 98 15.79 1.02 4.33
N GLU A 99 14.75 1.53 3.68
CA GLU A 99 13.60 0.72 3.24
C GLU A 99 13.99 -0.32 2.17
N ILE A 100 14.94 0.02 1.28
CA ILE A 100 15.55 -0.95 0.35
C ILE A 100 16.36 -2.00 1.12
N ARG A 101 17.19 -1.58 2.08
CA ARG A 101 18.00 -2.50 2.91
C ARG A 101 17.12 -3.48 3.70
N LEU A 102 15.94 -3.05 4.14
CA LEU A 102 14.96 -3.88 4.83
C LEU A 102 14.09 -4.74 3.88
N GLY A 103 14.29 -4.64 2.57
CA GLY A 103 13.52 -5.38 1.57
C GLY A 103 12.06 -4.95 1.47
N ARG A 104 11.72 -3.73 1.93
CA ARG A 104 10.37 -3.16 1.85
C ARG A 104 10.15 -2.42 0.54
N TYR A 105 11.22 -1.79 0.02
CA TYR A 105 11.25 -1.20 -1.33
C TYR A 105 12.13 -2.04 -2.24
N SER A 106 11.76 -2.09 -3.52
CA SER A 106 12.60 -2.66 -4.56
C SER A 106 13.79 -1.75 -4.89
N PRO A 107 14.86 -2.29 -5.49
CA PRO A 107 15.90 -1.47 -6.11
C PRO A 107 15.36 -0.56 -7.21
N SER A 108 16.16 0.44 -7.61
CA SER A 108 15.80 1.28 -8.75
C SER A 108 15.72 0.46 -10.04
N PHE A 109 14.65 0.67 -10.81
CA PHE A 109 14.44 0.10 -12.15
C PHE A 109 14.62 1.14 -13.27
N GLY A 110 15.31 2.25 -12.96
CA GLY A 110 15.52 3.37 -13.88
C GLY A 110 14.59 4.56 -13.60
N PRO A 111 14.67 5.62 -14.43
CA PRO A 111 13.97 6.88 -14.21
C PRO A 111 12.51 6.88 -14.68
N ASN A 112 12.11 5.91 -15.50
CA ASN A 112 10.80 5.86 -16.12
C ASN A 112 9.93 4.80 -15.47
N LEU A 113 8.66 5.11 -15.26
CA LEU A 113 7.66 4.14 -14.82
C LEU A 113 7.45 3.04 -15.87
N LEU A 114 7.23 1.82 -15.38
CA LEU A 114 6.78 0.71 -16.22
C LEU A 114 5.27 0.82 -16.47
N PRO A 115 4.75 0.20 -17.54
CA PRO A 115 3.32 0.23 -17.85
C PRO A 115 2.44 -0.23 -16.68
N GLY A 116 1.39 0.53 -16.38
CA GLY A 116 0.47 0.25 -15.27
C GLY A 116 0.90 0.82 -13.92
N MET A 117 2.09 1.43 -13.81
CA MET A 117 2.57 2.03 -12.56
C MET A 117 2.04 3.44 -12.33
N TYR A 118 1.86 3.76 -11.06
CA TYR A 118 1.51 5.09 -10.58
C TYR A 118 2.56 5.56 -9.58
N CYS A 119 3.09 6.76 -9.78
CA CYS A 119 3.93 7.44 -8.81
C CYS A 119 3.14 8.56 -8.14
N MET A 120 3.16 8.59 -6.81
CA MET A 120 2.54 9.64 -6.00
C MET A 120 3.63 10.39 -5.21
N PRO A 121 3.48 11.70 -5.00
CA PRO A 121 4.54 12.51 -4.41
C PRO A 121 4.71 12.22 -2.92
N VAL A 122 5.96 12.18 -2.49
CA VAL A 122 6.33 12.15 -1.07
C VAL A 122 6.68 13.55 -0.57
N HIS A 123 6.32 13.84 0.68
CA HIS A 123 6.61 15.09 1.36
C HIS A 123 7.40 14.82 2.64
N VAL A 124 8.10 15.85 3.11
CA VAL A 124 8.82 15.80 4.37
C VAL A 124 8.28 16.90 5.28
N VAL A 125 7.93 16.53 6.52
CA VAL A 125 7.52 17.50 7.55
C VAL A 125 8.40 17.40 8.79
N PRO A 126 8.77 18.51 9.43
CA PRO A 126 9.48 18.49 10.69
C PRO A 126 8.59 17.93 11.80
N LYS A 127 9.18 17.20 12.74
CA LYS A 127 8.50 16.77 13.96
C LYS A 127 8.40 17.96 14.91
N PRO A 128 7.24 18.20 15.55
CA PRO A 128 7.13 19.20 16.60
C PRO A 128 8.20 18.97 17.67
N HIS A 129 8.88 20.05 18.10
CA HIS A 129 9.90 20.03 19.16
C HIS A 129 11.10 19.10 18.91
N SER A 130 11.46 18.85 17.64
CA SER A 130 12.59 18.01 17.30
C SER A 130 13.19 18.40 15.95
N ASP A 131 14.49 18.19 15.78
CA ASP A 131 15.17 18.35 14.50
C ASP A 131 14.95 17.15 13.54
N LYS A 132 14.03 16.24 13.88
CA LYS A 132 13.73 15.04 13.07
C LYS A 132 12.62 15.31 12.08
N PHE A 133 12.59 14.53 11.01
CA PHE A 133 11.59 14.60 9.96
C PHE A 133 10.63 13.41 9.98
N ARG A 134 9.47 13.57 9.32
CA ARG A 134 8.53 12.50 8.94
C ARG A 134 8.39 12.51 7.42
N LEU A 135 8.40 11.32 6.83
CA LEU A 135 8.02 11.12 5.43
C LEU A 135 6.49 10.98 5.36
N ILE A 136 5.87 11.63 4.38
CA ILE A 136 4.44 11.53 4.08
C ILE A 136 4.32 11.05 2.64
N ASN A 137 3.55 10.01 2.39
CA ASN A 137 3.15 9.64 1.04
C ASN A 137 1.78 10.27 0.72
N ASN A 138 1.73 11.20 -0.23
CA ASN A 138 0.50 11.91 -0.56
C ASN A 138 -0.25 11.20 -1.68
N GLN A 139 -0.95 10.14 -1.29
CA GLN A 139 -1.77 9.30 -2.17
C GLN A 139 -3.05 10.00 -2.67
N SER A 140 -3.33 11.22 -2.21
CA SER A 140 -4.46 12.06 -2.64
C SER A 140 -4.03 13.22 -3.54
N ALA A 141 -2.75 13.28 -3.96
CA ALA A 141 -2.26 14.38 -4.77
C ALA A 141 -2.76 14.30 -6.22
N GLY A 142 -3.05 15.46 -6.81
CA GLY A 142 -3.32 15.57 -8.25
C GLY A 142 -4.68 15.00 -8.67
N LYS A 143 -4.91 15.02 -9.98
CA LYS A 143 -6.19 14.63 -10.61
C LYS A 143 -6.41 13.12 -10.59
N PHE A 144 -5.34 12.35 -10.74
CA PHE A 144 -5.37 10.89 -10.88
C PHE A 144 -4.86 10.19 -9.62
N SER A 145 -5.32 10.66 -8.45
CA SER A 145 -4.82 10.19 -7.16
C SER A 145 -5.30 8.77 -6.84
N LEU A 146 -4.46 7.96 -6.18
CA LEU A 146 -4.82 6.58 -5.84
C LEU A 146 -5.99 6.52 -4.86
N ASN A 147 -6.04 7.43 -3.88
CA ASN A 147 -7.11 7.46 -2.88
C ASN A 147 -8.47 7.80 -3.49
N SER A 148 -8.52 8.50 -4.64
CA SER A 148 -9.78 8.76 -5.35
C SER A 148 -10.41 7.50 -5.95
N MET A 149 -9.65 6.40 -6.08
CA MET A 149 -10.19 5.10 -6.52
C MET A 149 -10.81 4.29 -5.36
N ILE A 150 -10.75 4.77 -4.12
CA ILE A 150 -11.32 4.11 -2.95
C ILE A 150 -12.62 4.83 -2.58
N ARG A 151 -13.77 4.19 -2.80
CA ARG A 151 -15.05 4.75 -2.35
C ARG A 151 -15.11 4.77 -0.81
N PRO A 152 -15.58 5.87 -0.19
CA PRO A 152 -15.77 5.93 1.27
C PRO A 152 -16.61 4.78 1.81
N GLU A 153 -17.58 4.28 1.04
CA GLU A 153 -18.44 3.16 1.40
C GLU A 153 -17.67 1.84 1.53
N ALA A 154 -16.61 1.64 0.74
CA ALA A 154 -15.81 0.43 0.74
C ALA A 154 -15.01 0.26 2.05
N ILE A 155 -14.68 1.37 2.71
CA ILE A 155 -13.92 1.38 3.97
C ILE A 155 -14.79 1.47 5.23
N LYS A 156 -16.09 1.77 5.11
CA LYS A 156 -17.02 1.86 6.26
C LYS A 156 -17.18 0.53 7.02
N GLY A 157 -16.92 -0.61 6.36
CA GLY A 157 -17.09 -1.94 6.94
C GLY A 157 -16.02 -2.35 7.96
N ALA A 158 -14.87 -1.66 8.00
CA ALA A 158 -13.86 -1.87 9.04
C ALA A 158 -14.27 -1.10 10.31
N VAL A 159 -15.33 -1.55 10.97
CA VAL A 159 -15.69 -1.07 12.31
C VAL A 159 -14.64 -1.62 13.26
N LEU A 160 -13.59 -0.85 13.49
CA LEU A 160 -12.68 -1.11 14.60
C LEU A 160 -13.46 -0.84 15.89
N ASP A 161 -13.37 -1.76 16.85
CA ASP A 161 -13.97 -1.56 18.16
C ASP A 161 -13.42 -0.25 18.74
N GLY A 162 -14.29 0.75 18.84
CA GLY A 162 -13.95 1.99 19.50
C GLY A 162 -13.80 1.75 21.01
N ILE A 163 -13.10 2.67 21.68
CA ILE A 163 -13.03 2.71 23.15
C ILE A 163 -14.43 2.53 23.80
N PRO A 164 -15.53 3.10 23.27
CA PRO A 164 -16.87 2.85 23.82
C PRO A 164 -17.33 1.38 23.71
N ALA A 165 -17.15 0.74 22.55
CA ALA A 165 -17.55 -0.66 22.35
C ALA A 165 -16.77 -1.61 23.27
N LEU A 166 -15.47 -1.35 23.46
CA LEU A 166 -14.66 -2.07 24.44
C LEU A 166 -15.17 -1.85 25.87
N GLY A 167 -15.54 -0.60 26.22
CA GLY A 167 -16.09 -0.26 27.53
C GLY A 167 -17.41 -0.94 27.85
N ASP A 168 -18.25 -1.22 26.85
CA ASP A 168 -19.51 -1.93 27.03
C ASP A 168 -19.32 -3.44 27.22
N VAL A 169 -18.30 -4.04 26.61
CA VAL A 169 -17.97 -5.48 26.77
C VAL A 169 -17.27 -5.77 28.10
N LEU A 170 -16.58 -4.78 28.70
CA LEU A 170 -15.85 -4.93 29.96
C LEU A 170 -16.70 -4.68 31.23
N ARG A 171 -17.99 -4.36 31.09
CA ARG A 171 -18.94 -4.20 32.21
C ARG A 171 -19.73 -5.46 32.46
#